data_AF-A0A814SW63-F1
#
_entry.id   AF-A0A814SW63-F1
#
_cell.length_a   1.000
_cell.length_b   1.000
_cell.length_c   1.000
_cell.angle_alpha   90.00
_cell.angle_beta   90.00
_cell.angle_gamma   90.00
#
_symmetry.space_group_name_H-M   'P 1'
#
loop_
_entity.id
_entity.type
_entity.pdbx_description
1 polymer ?
#
loop_
_entity_poly.entity_id
_entity_poly.type
_entity_poly.pdbx_seq_one_letter_code
_entity_poly.pdbx_strand_id
1 'polypeptide(L)'
;AHSSYRKFEAFDGEYFTLNQQLNGCKDIAAQLVDDNSYIDVIFAGGRRKLMRTQDRDYQESDKYGDRIDNRNLINEWSDKMERLNKTHKFVWNLTDFNSLKPGQYEHVLGLLAWDHMKYESERVEKNDEPS
;
A
#
# COMPACT_ATOMS: atom_id res chain seq x y z
N ALA A 1 -9.68 9.88 1.92
CA ALA A 1 -8.68 10.86 1.44
C ALA A 1 -9.37 12.15 1.03
N HIS A 2 -8.74 13.29 1.30
CA HIS A 2 -9.17 14.61 0.83
C HIS A 2 -8.11 15.08 -0.18
N SER A 3 -8.46 15.05 -1.47
CA SER A 3 -7.56 15.45 -2.54
C SER A 3 -8.33 16.24 -3.59
N SER A 4 -7.73 17.31 -4.10
CA SER A 4 -8.27 18.10 -5.21
C SER A 4 -8.15 17.38 -6.55
N TYR A 5 -7.30 16.36 -6.64
CA TYR A 5 -7.13 15.58 -7.86
C TYR A 5 -6.97 14.09 -7.57
N ARG A 6 -7.81 13.28 -8.22
CA ARG A 6 -7.84 11.83 -8.00
C ARG A 6 -6.54 11.11 -8.37
N LYS A 7 -5.71 11.69 -9.24
CA LYS A 7 -4.43 11.08 -9.66
C LYS A 7 -3.27 11.33 -8.70
N PHE A 8 -3.48 12.07 -7.60
CA PHE A 8 -2.45 12.26 -6.57
C PHE A 8 -2.29 11.00 -5.72
N GLU A 9 -2.11 9.84 -6.35
CA GLU A 9 -2.10 8.53 -5.68
C GLU A 9 -0.81 8.30 -4.88
N ALA A 10 0.32 8.79 -5.39
CA ALA A 10 1.62 8.75 -4.73
C ALA A 10 2.40 10.03 -5.02
N PHE A 11 3.43 10.30 -4.23
CA PHE A 11 4.43 11.30 -4.60
C PHE A 11 5.33 10.72 -5.70
N ASP A 12 4.86 10.83 -6.93
CA ASP A 12 5.46 10.24 -8.14
C ASP A 12 6.20 11.26 -9.02
N GLY A 13 6.03 12.57 -8.78
CA GLY A 13 6.65 13.62 -9.59
C GLY A 13 5.98 13.84 -10.95
N GLU A 14 4.95 13.07 -11.31
CA GLU A 14 4.16 13.25 -12.53
C GLU A 14 2.85 13.97 -12.20
N TYR A 15 2.05 13.38 -11.32
CA TYR A 15 0.78 13.95 -10.90
C TYR A 15 0.96 14.73 -9.61
N PHE A 16 1.61 14.14 -8.60
CA PHE A 16 1.88 14.82 -7.34
C PHE A 16 3.37 15.18 -7.26
N THR A 17 3.64 16.49 -7.18
CA THR A 17 5.01 17.03 -7.19
C THR A 17 5.32 17.76 -5.89
N LEU A 18 6.59 18.15 -5.73
CA LEU A 18 7.03 18.97 -4.61
C LEU A 18 6.21 20.27 -4.45
N ASN A 19 5.71 20.86 -5.54
CA ASN A 19 4.89 22.07 -5.44
C ASN A 19 3.59 21.81 -4.67
N GLN A 20 2.88 20.71 -4.94
CA GLN A 20 1.67 20.37 -4.18
C GLN A 20 2.02 20.12 -2.70
N GLN A 21 3.11 19.40 -2.43
CA GLN A 21 3.56 19.13 -1.07
C GLN A 21 3.90 20.41 -0.30
N LEU A 22 4.64 21.34 -0.91
CA LEU A 22 5.00 22.63 -0.31
C LEU A 22 3.77 23.51 -0.04
N ASN A 23 2.71 23.36 -0.82
CA ASN A 23 1.41 23.99 -0.57
C ASN A 23 0.56 23.25 0.49
N GLY A 24 1.14 22.29 1.21
CA GLY A 24 0.49 21.57 2.30
C GLY A 24 -0.41 20.41 1.87
N CYS A 25 -0.39 20.02 0.59
CA CYS A 25 -1.10 18.82 0.16
C CYS A 25 -0.32 17.55 0.56
N LYS A 26 -1.04 16.44 0.64
CA LYS A 26 -0.47 15.10 0.83
C LYS A 26 -1.05 14.15 -0.22
N ASP A 27 -0.23 13.29 -0.81
CA ASP A 27 -0.71 12.26 -1.73
C ASP A 27 -1.62 11.25 -1.02
N ILE A 28 -2.50 10.58 -1.77
CA ILE A 28 -3.54 9.70 -1.25
C ILE A 28 -2.94 8.53 -0.46
N ALA A 29 -1.85 7.92 -0.94
CA ALA A 29 -1.17 6.84 -0.23
C ALA A 29 -0.58 7.31 1.10
N ALA A 30 0.05 8.50 1.14
CA ALA A 30 0.54 9.07 2.39
C ALA A 30 -0.62 9.43 3.35
N GLN A 31 -1.76 9.93 2.86
CA GLN A 31 -2.95 10.17 3.70
C GLN A 31 -3.48 8.86 4.33
N LEU A 32 -3.42 7.74 3.61
CA LEU A 32 -3.83 6.44 4.14
C LEU A 32 -3.02 6.06 5.39
N VAL A 33 -1.70 6.20 5.33
CA VAL A 33 -0.78 5.78 6.40
C VAL A 33 -0.65 6.82 7.52
N ASP A 34 -0.56 8.10 7.16
CA ASP A 34 -0.29 9.17 8.11
C ASP A 34 -1.55 9.59 8.88
N ASP A 35 -2.66 9.77 8.16
CA ASP A 35 -3.85 10.43 8.69
C ASP A 35 -4.98 9.44 8.98
N ASN A 36 -4.96 8.26 8.33
CA ASN A 36 -6.01 7.25 8.44
C ASN A 36 -5.50 5.92 9.02
N SER A 37 -4.52 5.96 9.92
CA SER A 37 -4.00 4.76 10.60
C SER A 37 -4.98 4.09 11.55
N TYR A 38 -6.14 4.68 11.79
CA TYR A 38 -7.22 4.07 12.57
C TYR A 38 -7.96 2.99 11.78
N ILE A 39 -7.68 2.81 10.48
CA ILE A 39 -8.29 1.74 9.69
C ILE A 39 -7.67 0.41 10.14
N ASP A 40 -8.53 -0.47 10.65
CA ASP A 40 -8.13 -1.80 11.13
C ASP A 40 -7.74 -2.72 9.97
N VAL A 41 -8.49 -2.71 8.87
CA VAL A 41 -8.28 -3.64 7.75
C VAL A 41 -8.23 -2.89 6.43
N ILE A 42 -7.13 -3.07 5.69
CA ILE A 42 -6.93 -2.54 4.35
C ILE A 42 -6.59 -3.72 3.43
N PHE A 43 -7.45 -4.03 2.47
CA PHE A 43 -7.16 -5.00 1.40
C PHE A 43 -7.30 -4.32 0.04
N ALA A 44 -6.22 -4.30 -0.74
CA ALA A 44 -6.19 -3.65 -2.05
C ALA A 44 -5.05 -4.18 -2.93
N GLY A 45 -4.96 -3.69 -4.17
CA GLY A 45 -3.71 -3.65 -4.91
C GLY A 45 -2.90 -2.39 -4.59
N GLY A 46 -2.07 -1.95 -5.52
CA GLY A 46 -1.44 -0.63 -5.53
C GLY A 46 -0.15 -0.54 -4.73
N ARG A 47 0.55 -1.67 -4.48
CA ARG A 47 1.83 -1.69 -3.75
C ARG A 47 2.80 -0.62 -4.25
N ARG A 48 2.87 -0.42 -5.57
CA ARG A 48 3.76 0.56 -6.20
C ARG A 48 3.61 1.97 -5.64
N LYS A 49 2.40 2.39 -5.26
CA LYS A 49 2.12 3.73 -4.74
C LYS A 49 2.63 3.94 -3.30
N LEU A 50 2.95 2.87 -2.59
CA LEU A 50 3.46 2.88 -1.22
C LEU A 50 4.97 2.60 -1.14
N MET A 51 5.59 2.12 -2.22
CA MET A 51 6.99 1.72 -2.26
C MET A 51 7.87 2.77 -2.91
N ARG A 52 9.15 2.82 -2.50
CA ARG A 52 10.15 3.71 -3.12
C ARG A 52 10.53 3.20 -4.51
N THR A 53 10.97 4.09 -5.38
CA THR A 53 11.51 3.72 -6.71
C THR A 53 12.70 2.76 -6.67
N GLN A 54 13.41 2.70 -5.55
CA GLN A 54 14.52 1.76 -5.33
C GLN A 54 14.10 0.41 -4.73
N ASP A 55 12.85 0.28 -4.26
CA ASP A 55 12.35 -0.94 -3.65
C ASP A 55 11.74 -1.84 -4.72
N ARG A 56 12.25 -3.07 -4.81
CA ARG A 56 11.77 -4.11 -5.71
C ARG A 56 10.46 -4.71 -5.19
N ASP A 57 9.49 -4.97 -6.07
CA ASP A 57 8.23 -5.60 -5.68
C ASP A 57 8.45 -7.01 -5.10
N TYR A 58 7.59 -7.41 -4.17
CA TYR A 58 7.66 -8.68 -3.47
C TYR A 58 7.32 -9.89 -4.35
N GLN A 59 6.50 -9.70 -5.39
CA GLN A 59 5.99 -10.76 -6.26
C GLN A 59 6.54 -10.64 -7.68
N GLU A 60 6.55 -9.43 -8.24
CA GLU A 60 7.00 -9.15 -9.60
C GLU A 60 8.40 -8.53 -9.58
N SER A 61 9.42 -9.38 -9.62
CA SER A 61 10.80 -8.93 -9.41
C SER A 61 11.31 -7.90 -10.44
N ASP A 62 10.72 -7.77 -11.61
CA ASP A 62 11.06 -6.72 -12.58
C ASP A 62 10.41 -5.36 -12.29
N LYS A 63 9.56 -5.27 -11.26
CA LYS A 63 8.80 -4.08 -10.87
C LYS A 63 9.37 -3.40 -9.62
N TYR A 64 9.12 -2.11 -9.52
CA TYR A 64 9.59 -1.22 -8.46
C TYR A 64 8.47 -0.29 -7.98
N GLY A 65 8.69 0.43 -6.89
CA GLY A 65 7.76 1.46 -6.42
C GLY A 65 7.74 2.73 -7.27
N ASP A 66 6.75 3.59 -7.01
CA ASP A 66 6.56 4.87 -7.71
C ASP A 66 7.05 6.06 -6.87
N ARG A 67 7.27 5.90 -5.56
CA ARG A 67 7.54 7.03 -4.66
C ARG A 67 8.95 7.58 -4.80
N ILE A 68 9.07 8.87 -5.08
CA ILE A 68 10.35 9.59 -5.24
C ILE A 68 10.79 10.36 -3.99
N ASP A 69 9.99 10.33 -2.92
CA ASP A 69 10.25 11.04 -1.65
C ASP A 69 11.03 10.20 -0.62
N ASN A 70 11.59 9.07 -1.05
CA ASN A 70 12.33 8.11 -0.22
C ASN A 70 11.51 7.54 0.97
N ARG A 71 10.19 7.61 0.91
CA ARG A 71 9.28 6.98 1.89
C ARG A 71 8.84 5.61 1.43
N ASN A 72 9.00 4.61 2.28
CA ASN A 72 8.34 3.31 2.11
C ASN A 72 7.19 3.25 3.10
N LEU A 73 5.97 3.50 2.60
CA LEU A 73 4.79 3.64 3.42
C LEU A 73 4.31 2.31 4.02
N ILE A 74 4.69 1.16 3.45
CA ILE A 74 4.41 -0.16 4.03
C ILE A 74 5.19 -0.33 5.33
N ASN A 75 6.48 0.02 5.30
CA ASN A 75 7.33 -0.01 6.49
C ASN A 75 6.86 1.03 7.51
N GLU A 76 6.60 2.27 7.08
CA GLU A 76 6.11 3.32 7.99
C GLU A 76 4.78 2.97 8.64
N TRP A 77 3.87 2.29 7.93
CA TRP A 77 2.63 1.78 8.51
C TRP A 77 2.90 0.73 9.59
N SER A 78 3.80 -0.23 9.31
CA SER A 78 4.18 -1.27 10.28
C SER A 78 4.83 -0.67 11.52
N ASP A 79 5.82 0.22 11.33
CA ASP A 79 6.50 0.94 12.40
C ASP A 79 5.52 1.80 13.24
N LYS A 80 4.47 2.34 12.60
CA LYS A 80 3.42 3.08 13.31
C LYS A 80 2.57 2.15 14.18
N MET A 81 2.17 0.99 13.67
CA MET A 81 1.43 0.00 14.46
C MET A 81 2.26 -0.53 15.63
N GLU A 82 3.55 -0.79 15.41
CA GLU A 82 4.47 -1.20 16.46
C GLU A 82 4.59 -0.12 17.55
N ARG A 83 4.77 1.15 17.18
CA ARG A 83 4.82 2.27 18.14
C ARG A 83 3.53 2.45 18.94
N LEU A 84 2.39 2.10 18.35
CA LEU A 84 1.08 2.12 19.04
C LEU A 84 0.82 0.85 19.87
N ASN A 85 1.79 -0.09 19.92
CA ASN A 85 1.68 -1.38 20.57
C ASN A 85 0.45 -2.18 20.09
N LYS A 86 0.20 -2.13 18.78
CA LYS A 86 -0.89 -2.83 18.11
C LYS A 86 -0.39 -4.11 17.47
N THR A 87 -1.13 -5.21 17.67
CA THR A 87 -0.85 -6.44 16.90
C THR A 87 -1.21 -6.19 15.45
N HIS A 88 -0.24 -6.38 14.54
CA HIS A 88 -0.42 -6.03 13.14
C HIS A 88 0.25 -7.02 12.20
N LYS A 89 -0.23 -7.05 10.96
CA LYS A 89 0.34 -7.89 9.91
C LYS A 89 0.27 -7.22 8.55
N PHE A 90 1.41 -7.18 7.86
CA PHE A 90 1.45 -6.92 6.43
C PHE A 90 1.38 -8.25 5.66
N VAL A 91 0.53 -8.31 4.62
CA VAL A 91 0.38 -9.46 3.72
C VAL A 91 0.38 -8.99 2.26
N TRP A 92 0.95 -9.78 1.36
CA TRP A 92 1.07 -9.39 -0.05
C TRP A 92 0.83 -10.51 -1.06
N ASN A 93 0.60 -11.74 -0.59
CA ASN A 93 0.31 -12.91 -1.42
C ASN A 93 -0.86 -13.71 -0.84
N LEU A 94 -1.41 -14.62 -1.66
CA LEU A 94 -2.53 -15.48 -1.28
C LEU A 94 -2.22 -16.40 -0.09
N THR A 95 -0.99 -16.91 0.02
CA THR A 95 -0.60 -17.81 1.12
C THR A 95 -0.68 -17.10 2.47
N ASP A 96 -0.10 -15.90 2.56
CA ASP A 96 -0.13 -15.08 3.77
C ASP A 96 -1.55 -14.65 4.10
N PHE A 97 -2.34 -14.27 3.09
CA PHE A 97 -3.76 -13.92 3.26
C PHE A 97 -4.55 -15.10 3.87
N ASN A 98 -4.44 -16.30 3.29
CA ASN A 98 -5.14 -17.49 3.78
C ASN A 98 -4.66 -17.95 5.17
N SER A 99 -3.47 -17.51 5.61
CA SER A 99 -2.95 -17.81 6.95
C SER A 99 -3.57 -16.93 8.04
N LEU A 100 -4.24 -15.83 7.67
CA LEU A 100 -4.86 -14.91 8.62
C LEU A 100 -6.03 -15.57 9.34
N LYS A 101 -6.08 -15.41 10.66
CA LYS A 101 -7.20 -15.87 11.49
C LYS A 101 -7.94 -14.68 12.09
N PRO A 102 -9.29 -14.71 12.17
CA PRO A 102 -10.05 -13.67 12.83
C PRO A 102 -9.56 -13.43 14.26
N GLY A 103 -9.37 -12.16 14.62
CA GLY A 103 -8.93 -11.74 15.96
C GLY A 103 -7.45 -11.96 16.27
N GLN A 104 -6.64 -12.46 15.32
CA GLN A 104 -5.20 -12.64 15.53
C GLN A 104 -4.42 -11.32 15.51
N TYR A 105 -4.87 -10.36 14.72
CA TYR A 105 -4.24 -9.05 14.54
C TYR A 105 -5.31 -7.96 14.64
N GLU A 106 -5.01 -6.88 15.36
CA GLU A 106 -5.83 -5.68 15.42
C GLU A 106 -5.81 -4.93 14.08
N HIS A 107 -4.64 -4.90 13.41
CA HIS A 107 -4.47 -4.22 12.14
C HIS A 107 -3.89 -5.12 11.04
N VAL A 108 -4.46 -5.07 9.84
CA VAL A 108 -3.98 -5.80 8.67
C VAL A 108 -3.88 -4.88 7.47
N LEU A 109 -2.69 -4.82 6.87
CA LEU A 109 -2.44 -4.20 5.58
C LEU A 109 -2.15 -5.31 4.56
N GLY A 110 -3.12 -5.60 3.70
CA GLY A 110 -2.99 -6.54 2.61
C GLY A 110 -2.93 -5.85 1.26
N LEU A 111 -1.75 -5.87 0.64
CA LEU A 111 -1.53 -5.29 -0.68
C LEU A 111 -1.17 -6.39 -1.68
N LEU A 112 -2.18 -6.86 -2.40
CA LEU A 112 -2.21 -8.16 -3.08
C LEU A 112 -1.75 -8.09 -4.54
N ALA A 113 -1.63 -6.90 -5.11
CA ALA A 113 -1.11 -6.67 -6.45
C ALA A 113 -0.18 -5.45 -6.52
N TRP A 114 0.74 -5.43 -7.48
CA TRP A 114 1.67 -4.31 -7.69
C TRP A 114 0.92 -3.01 -8.05
N ASP A 115 -0.07 -3.13 -8.94
CA ASP A 115 -1.01 -2.06 -9.34
C ASP A 115 -2.45 -2.51 -9.08
N HIS A 116 -3.33 -2.59 -10.07
CA HIS A 116 -4.66 -3.14 -9.88
C HIS A 116 -4.61 -4.65 -9.65
N MET A 117 -5.56 -5.18 -8.87
CA MET A 117 -5.81 -6.62 -8.84
C MET A 117 -6.27 -7.08 -10.22
N LYS A 118 -5.92 -8.32 -10.59
CA LYS A 118 -6.33 -8.91 -11.87
C LYS A 118 -7.85 -9.05 -11.92
N TYR A 119 -8.41 -8.98 -13.12
CA TYR A 119 -9.79 -9.36 -13.31
C TYR A 119 -10.00 -10.84 -12.96
N GLU A 120 -11.19 -11.18 -12.47
CA GLU A 120 -11.53 -12.55 -12.06
C GLU A 120 -11.21 -13.59 -13.15
N SER A 121 -11.50 -13.27 -14.41
CA SER A 121 -11.23 -14.15 -15.56
C SER A 121 -9.75 -14.42 -15.80
N GLU A 122 -8.87 -13.48 -15.44
CA GLU A 122 -7.42 -13.57 -15.64
C GLU A 122 -6.71 -14.15 -14.41
N ARG A 123 -7.35 -14.06 -13.23
CA ARG A 123 -6.79 -14.55 -11.96
C ARG A 123 -6.58 -16.07 -11.96
N VAL A 124 -7.51 -16.82 -12.56
CA VAL A 124 -7.53 -18.30 -12.52
C VAL A 124 -6.28 -18.93 -13.14
N GLU A 125 -5.58 -18.23 -14.04
CA GLU A 125 -4.39 -18.75 -14.71
C GLU A 125 -3.15 -18.83 -13.80
N LYS A 126 -2.99 -17.88 -12.87
CA LYS A 126 -1.83 -17.82 -11.94
C LYS A 126 -2.18 -18.10 -10.48
N ASN A 127 -3.45 -17.89 -10.09
CA ASN A 127 -4.02 -18.22 -8.79
C ASN A 127 -3.20 -17.70 -7.58
N ASP A 128 -2.58 -16.54 -7.73
CA ASP A 128 -1.65 -15.92 -6.77
C ASP A 128 -2.26 -14.75 -5.98
N GLU A 129 -3.50 -14.36 -6.32
CA GLU A 129 -4.27 -13.28 -5.68
C GLU A 129 -5.58 -13.82 -5.05
N PRO A 130 -6.05 -13.27 -3.90
CA PRO A 130 -7.34 -13.60 -3.30
C PRO A 130 -8.56 -13.16 -4.12
N SER A 131 -9.73 -13.69 -3.74
CA SER A 131 -11.06 -13.39 -4.32
C SER A 131 -11.92 -12.48 -3.49
#